data_AF-A0A0D0BWV7-F1
#
_entry.id   AF-A0A0D0BWV7-F1
#
_cell.length_a   1.000
_cell.length_b   1.000
_cell.length_c   1.000
_cell.angle_alpha   90.00
_cell.angle_beta   90.00
_cell.angle_gamma   90.00
#
_symmetry.space_group_name_H-M   'P 1'
#
loop_
_entity.id
_entity.type
_entity.pdbx_description
1 polymer ?
#
loop_
_entity_poly.entity_id
_entity_poly.type
_entity_poly.pdbx_seq_one_letter_code
_entity_poly.pdbx_strand_id
1 'polypeptide(L)'
;HCAHPNVCRVYRTIEVQVSPNLHITTLGHGYMSWELTAHNLMNLLHVITEFSFGLYFLDIVQLLDDSFELAKDHEYLYFLHVVPTMYITPCSTPLHMHQYTVTHYTRVMQHSEGTPGIFFKFDLDPMSLTIHQQMMTFTQLLIQCAGLIGRVFVCMNYAIQIGTRTVQVVTGSEDEVIVAASSSGAKAGLQSKWGSGKL
;
A
#
# COMPACT_ATOMS: atom_id res chain seq x y z
N HIS A 1 -0.68 -35.63 -2.15
CA HIS A 1 0.42 -34.78 -1.67
C HIS A 1 1.18 -35.54 -0.60
N CYS A 2 2.48 -35.77 -0.79
CA CYS A 2 3.33 -36.44 0.20
C CYS A 2 3.38 -35.56 1.46
N ALA A 3 2.68 -35.97 2.51
CA ALA A 3 2.82 -35.38 3.83
C ALA A 3 4.17 -35.84 4.39
N HIS A 4 5.10 -34.91 4.57
CA HIS A 4 6.31 -35.20 5.35
C HIS A 4 5.88 -35.54 6.79
N PRO A 5 6.51 -36.55 7.44
CA PRO A 5 6.09 -37.03 8.76
C PRO A 5 6.21 -36.00 9.89
N ASN A 6 6.90 -34.87 9.67
CA ASN A 6 7.18 -33.84 10.67
C ASN A 6 6.54 -32.48 10.34
N VAL A 7 5.49 -32.45 9.51
CA VAL A 7 4.80 -31.21 9.14
C VAL A 7 3.32 -31.32 9.49
N CYS A 8 2.81 -30.31 10.20
CA CYS A 8 1.40 -30.16 10.50
C CYS A 8 0.86 -28.92 9.78
N ARG A 9 -0.25 -29.05 9.06
CA ARG A 9 -0.97 -27.93 8.46
C ARG A 9 -2.24 -27.67 9.26
N VAL A 10 -2.35 -26.48 9.84
CA VAL A 10 -3.52 -26.04 10.59
C VAL A 10 -4.25 -24.99 9.74
N TYR A 11 -5.54 -25.21 9.50
CA TYR A 11 -6.42 -24.24 8.83
C TYR A 11 -7.75 -24.21 9.57
N ARG A 12 -8.15 -23.04 10.05
CA ARG A 12 -9.43 -22.87 10.75
C ARG A 12 -9.84 -21.39 10.79
N THR A 13 -11.14 -21.16 10.70
CA THR A 13 -11.77 -19.89 11.06
C THR A 13 -12.41 -20.03 12.42
N ILE A 14 -12.13 -19.09 13.32
CA ILE A 14 -12.63 -19.11 14.70
C ILE A 14 -13.32 -17.77 14.95
N GLU A 15 -14.60 -17.83 15.32
CA GLU A 15 -15.32 -16.65 15.79
C GLU A 15 -14.98 -16.43 17.26
N VAL A 16 -14.54 -15.23 17.59
CA VAL A 16 -14.17 -14.91 18.96
C VAL A 16 -14.70 -13.54 19.37
N GLN A 17 -15.14 -13.46 20.62
CA GLN A 17 -15.93 -12.33 21.13
C GLN A 17 -15.09 -11.32 21.92
N VAL A 18 -13.96 -11.75 22.54
CA VAL A 18 -13.04 -10.89 23.30
C VAL A 18 -11.61 -11.39 23.13
N SER A 19 -10.65 -10.46 23.00
CA SER A 19 -9.23 -10.64 22.65
C SER A 19 -8.63 -12.01 23.03
N PRO A 20 -8.63 -12.99 22.10
CA PRO A 20 -8.32 -14.37 22.44
C PRO A 20 -6.89 -14.73 22.11
N ASN A 21 -5.99 -14.81 23.08
CA ASN A 21 -4.63 -15.27 22.76
C ASN A 21 -4.65 -16.69 22.17
N LEU A 22 -4.05 -16.87 20.99
CA LEU A 22 -3.95 -18.16 20.31
C LEU A 22 -2.58 -18.75 20.58
N HIS A 23 -2.56 -19.91 21.23
CA HIS A 23 -1.32 -20.57 21.62
C HIS A 23 -1.21 -21.91 20.89
N ILE A 24 -0.07 -22.14 20.23
CA ILE A 24 0.28 -23.38 19.57
C ILE A 24 1.54 -23.91 20.25
N THR A 25 1.40 -24.93 21.09
CA THR A 25 2.51 -25.50 21.88
C THR A 25 2.67 -26.98 21.60
N THR A 26 3.85 -27.52 21.94
CA THR A 26 4.11 -28.96 21.87
C THR A 26 3.44 -29.70 23.03
N LEU A 27 3.20 -31.00 22.85
CA LEU A 27 2.60 -31.84 23.90
C LEU A 27 3.45 -31.81 25.18
N GLY A 28 2.78 -31.51 26.30
CA GLY A 28 3.38 -31.45 27.63
C GLY A 28 4.04 -30.11 27.98
N HIS A 29 4.10 -29.16 27.04
CA HIS A 29 4.58 -27.79 27.27
C HIS A 29 3.40 -26.81 27.23
N GLY A 30 3.21 -26.06 28.31
CA GLY A 30 2.15 -25.04 28.45
C GLY A 30 0.83 -25.57 28.99
N TYR A 31 0.35 -26.69 28.44
CA TYR A 31 -0.85 -27.38 28.92
C TYR A 31 -0.48 -28.76 29.45
N MET A 32 -1.07 -29.13 30.59
CA MET A 32 -0.80 -30.43 31.20
C MET A 32 -1.22 -31.57 30.26
N SER A 33 -0.26 -32.39 29.88
CA SER A 33 -0.45 -33.63 29.11
C SER A 33 0.32 -34.76 29.78
N TRP A 34 -0.10 -35.99 29.51
CA TRP A 34 0.52 -37.22 30.02
C TRP A 34 1.82 -37.55 29.27
N GLU A 35 1.97 -36.99 28.07
CA GLU A 35 3.16 -37.09 27.24
C GLU A 35 3.90 -35.76 27.22
N LEU A 36 5.21 -35.80 27.47
CA LEU A 36 6.10 -34.65 27.39
C LEU A 36 7.06 -34.82 26.22
N THR A 37 6.97 -33.90 25.26
CA THR A 37 7.89 -33.88 24.13
C THR A 37 9.28 -33.51 24.64
N ALA A 38 10.32 -34.26 24.24
CA ALA A 38 11.69 -33.89 24.58
C ALA A 38 12.14 -32.67 23.77
N HIS A 39 12.89 -31.75 24.39
CA HIS A 39 13.31 -30.49 23.76
C HIS A 39 14.07 -30.69 22.44
N ASN A 40 14.90 -31.73 22.34
CA ASN A 40 15.66 -32.06 21.13
C ASN A 40 14.81 -32.44 19.90
N LEU A 41 13.53 -32.75 20.10
CA LEU A 41 12.57 -33.10 19.05
C LEU A 41 11.63 -31.93 18.71
N MET A 42 11.75 -30.79 19.39
CA MET A 42 10.90 -29.63 19.16
C MET A 42 11.42 -28.80 18.00
N ASN A 43 10.66 -28.80 16.92
CA ASN A 43 10.88 -27.90 15.80
C ASN A 43 9.65 -27.01 15.64
N LEU A 44 9.82 -25.70 15.90
CA LEU A 44 8.75 -24.71 15.82
C LEU A 44 8.82 -23.90 14.51
N LEU A 45 9.61 -24.38 13.55
CA LEU A 45 9.60 -23.90 12.18
C LEU A 45 8.16 -23.83 11.68
N HIS A 46 7.74 -22.66 11.23
CA HIS A 46 6.41 -22.48 10.71
C HIS A 46 6.39 -21.52 9.53
N VAL A 47 5.38 -21.72 8.70
CA VAL A 47 5.05 -20.87 7.56
C VAL A 47 3.60 -20.46 7.74
N ILE A 48 3.35 -19.17 7.74
CA ILE A 48 2.01 -18.61 7.84
C ILE A 48 1.59 -18.27 6.43
N THR A 49 0.71 -19.08 5.86
CA THR A 49 0.23 -18.85 4.49
C THR A 49 -0.81 -17.74 4.42
N GLU A 50 -1.68 -17.67 5.41
CA GLU A 50 -2.76 -16.69 5.49
C GLU A 50 -3.10 -16.45 6.96
N PHE A 51 -3.18 -15.19 7.36
CA PHE A 51 -3.62 -14.82 8.70
C PHE A 51 -4.45 -13.54 8.65
N SER A 52 -5.77 -13.67 8.74
CA SER A 52 -6.70 -12.58 8.52
C SER A 52 -7.77 -12.42 9.61
N PHE A 53 -8.30 -11.20 9.75
CA PHE A 53 -9.41 -10.90 10.66
C PHE A 53 -10.64 -10.44 9.88
N GLY A 54 -11.73 -11.20 9.99
CA GLY A 54 -13.01 -10.87 9.38
C GLY A 54 -13.04 -11.14 7.87
N LEU A 55 -13.67 -10.24 7.11
CA LEU A 55 -13.88 -10.43 5.68
C LEU A 55 -12.57 -10.26 4.90
N TYR A 56 -12.26 -11.23 4.04
CA TYR A 56 -11.15 -11.14 3.10
C TYR A 56 -11.42 -10.06 2.03
N PHE A 57 -10.44 -9.18 1.79
CA PHE A 57 -10.51 -8.14 0.78
C PHE A 57 -9.21 -8.09 -0.03
N LEU A 58 -9.34 -8.18 -1.37
CA LEU A 58 -8.23 -8.39 -2.31
C LEU A 58 -7.20 -7.25 -2.37
N ASP A 59 -7.58 -6.02 -2.03
CA ASP A 59 -6.70 -4.85 -2.14
C ASP A 59 -5.80 -4.65 -0.90
N ILE A 60 -5.82 -5.61 0.03
CA ILE A 60 -5.18 -5.45 1.34
C ILE A 60 -4.22 -6.59 1.58
N VAL A 61 -2.94 -6.22 1.62
CA VAL A 61 -1.84 -7.13 1.94
C VAL A 61 -1.68 -7.15 3.44
N GLN A 62 -1.78 -8.34 4.04
CA GLN A 62 -1.57 -8.52 5.46
C GLN A 62 -0.11 -8.91 5.73
N LEU A 63 0.44 -8.45 6.85
CA LEU A 63 1.88 -8.54 7.12
C LEU A 63 2.37 -9.97 7.41
N LEU A 64 1.50 -10.85 7.92
CA LEU A 64 1.87 -12.24 8.22
C LEU A 64 1.62 -13.20 7.05
N ASP A 65 0.96 -12.74 5.98
CA ASP A 65 0.70 -13.58 4.82
C ASP A 65 2.03 -13.94 4.13
N ASP A 66 2.18 -15.22 3.82
CA ASP A 66 3.38 -15.82 3.23
C ASP A 66 4.69 -15.55 4.02
N SER A 67 4.58 -15.45 5.35
CA SER A 67 5.74 -15.30 6.23
C SER A 67 6.28 -16.65 6.69
N PHE A 68 7.60 -16.72 6.90
CA PHE A 68 8.32 -17.93 7.30
C PHE A 68 9.32 -17.60 8.40
N GLU A 69 9.35 -18.42 9.44
CA GLU A 69 10.26 -18.24 10.57
C GLU A 69 10.98 -19.53 10.95
N LEU A 70 12.32 -19.45 11.03
CA LEU A 70 13.19 -20.55 11.43
C LEU A 70 13.35 -20.58 12.95
N ALA A 71 12.59 -21.46 13.61
CA ALA A 71 12.56 -21.56 15.06
C ALA A 71 13.09 -22.91 15.56
N LYS A 72 14.33 -22.95 16.05
CA LYS A 72 14.90 -24.13 16.73
C LYS A 72 15.11 -23.82 18.21
N ASP A 73 14.34 -24.47 19.08
CA ASP A 73 14.38 -24.30 20.54
C ASP A 73 14.06 -22.87 21.03
N HIS A 74 13.10 -22.21 20.39
CA HIS A 74 12.71 -20.81 20.68
C HIS A 74 11.22 -20.68 20.95
N GLU A 75 10.85 -19.72 21.79
CA GLU A 75 9.48 -19.22 21.86
C GLU A 75 9.30 -18.09 20.85
N TYR A 76 8.27 -18.21 20.03
CA TYR A 76 7.87 -17.19 19.07
C TYR A 76 6.58 -16.55 19.57
N LEU A 77 6.62 -15.24 19.76
CA LEU A 77 5.48 -14.47 20.20
C LEU A 77 5.19 -13.36 19.21
N TYR A 78 4.05 -13.48 18.53
CA TYR A 78 3.49 -12.44 17.68
C TYR A 78 2.54 -11.58 18.53
N PHE A 79 2.82 -10.29 18.59
CA PHE A 79 1.88 -9.29 19.08
C PHE A 79 1.23 -8.62 17.89
N LEU A 80 -0.09 -8.77 17.80
CA LEU A 80 -0.91 -8.20 16.74
C LEU A 80 -1.78 -7.10 17.33
N HIS A 81 -1.62 -5.89 16.80
CA HIS A 81 -2.52 -4.78 17.09
C HIS A 81 -3.52 -4.67 15.94
N VAL A 82 -4.78 -4.92 16.24
CA VAL A 82 -5.86 -4.99 15.25
C VAL A 82 -6.64 -3.68 15.26
N VAL A 83 -6.70 -3.03 14.11
CA VAL A 83 -7.35 -1.75 13.86
C VAL A 83 -8.62 -1.96 13.02
N PRO A 84 -9.81 -1.70 13.57
CA PRO A 84 -11.05 -1.70 12.80
C PRO A 84 -10.99 -0.65 11.69
N THR A 85 -11.23 -1.06 10.46
CA THR A 85 -11.19 -0.20 9.28
C THR A 85 -12.50 -0.27 8.51
N MET A 86 -13.05 0.90 8.16
CA MET A 86 -14.24 1.02 7.33
C MET A 86 -13.84 1.54 5.94
N TYR A 87 -14.14 0.78 4.91
CA TYR A 87 -13.88 1.14 3.52
C TYR A 87 -15.16 1.61 2.84
N ILE A 88 -15.16 2.84 2.33
CA ILE A 88 -16.33 3.48 1.69
C ILE A 88 -16.00 3.73 0.22
N THR A 89 -16.67 2.98 -0.66
CA THR A 89 -16.62 3.17 -2.11
C THR A 89 -17.83 3.95 -2.61
N PRO A 90 -17.67 4.86 -3.59
CA PRO A 90 -18.81 5.49 -4.24
C PRO A 90 -19.69 4.42 -4.90
N CYS A 91 -20.99 4.46 -4.61
CA CYS A 91 -22.00 3.51 -5.12
C CYS A 91 -21.94 2.09 -4.55
N SER A 92 -21.18 1.82 -3.48
CA SER A 92 -21.20 0.54 -2.76
C SER A 92 -21.56 0.72 -1.29
N THR A 93 -21.98 -0.37 -0.64
CA THR A 93 -22.18 -0.40 0.81
C THR A 93 -20.85 -0.29 1.55
N PRO A 94 -20.77 0.41 2.69
CA PRO A 94 -19.57 0.45 3.51
C PRO A 94 -19.14 -0.96 3.94
N LEU A 95 -17.87 -1.30 3.70
CA LEU A 95 -17.28 -2.58 4.07
C LEU A 95 -16.54 -2.41 5.40
N HIS A 96 -16.89 -3.26 6.37
CA HIS A 96 -16.20 -3.32 7.66
C HIS A 96 -15.16 -4.43 7.59
N MET A 97 -13.93 -4.07 7.93
CA MET A 97 -12.79 -4.96 7.83
C MET A 97 -11.79 -4.63 8.95
N HIS A 98 -10.74 -5.43 9.05
CA HIS A 98 -9.73 -5.25 10.09
C HIS A 98 -8.36 -5.27 9.46
N GLN A 99 -7.59 -4.22 9.75
CA GLN A 99 -6.17 -4.18 9.45
C GLN A 99 -5.42 -4.51 10.73
N TYR A 100 -4.19 -4.99 10.62
CA TYR A 100 -3.39 -5.23 11.81
C TYR A 100 -1.92 -4.95 11.55
N THR A 101 -1.23 -4.57 12.62
CA THR A 101 0.23 -4.47 12.63
C THR A 101 0.80 -5.61 13.46
N VAL A 102 2.02 -6.02 13.14
CA VAL A 102 2.65 -7.17 13.79
C VAL A 102 4.03 -6.80 14.30
N THR A 103 4.28 -7.18 15.53
CA THR A 103 5.62 -7.23 16.11
C THR A 103 5.90 -8.65 16.56
N HIS A 104 7.08 -9.17 16.23
CA HIS A 104 7.50 -10.51 16.62
C HIS A 104 8.57 -10.41 17.70
N TYR A 105 8.49 -11.30 18.68
CA TYR A 105 9.48 -11.45 19.73
C TYR A 105 9.93 -12.90 19.76
N THR A 106 11.25 -13.10 19.77
CA THR A 106 11.85 -14.42 19.87
C THR A 106 12.64 -14.50 21.17
N ARG A 107 12.47 -15.61 21.89
CA ARG A 107 13.25 -15.89 23.10
C ARG A 107 13.94 -17.23 22.94
N VAL A 108 15.27 -17.23 23.12
CA VAL A 108 16.06 -18.45 23.26
C VAL A 108 15.84 -18.99 24.66
N MET A 109 15.35 -20.23 24.76
CA MET A 109 15.10 -20.85 26.04
C MET A 109 16.39 -21.43 26.62
N GLN A 110 16.72 -21.05 27.85
CA GLN A 110 17.69 -21.77 28.67
C GLN A 110 16.96 -22.89 29.42
N HIS A 111 17.67 -23.99 29.69
CA HIS A 111 17.11 -25.19 30.33
C HIS A 111 16.23 -24.81 31.54
N SER A 112 14.93 -25.11 31.47
CA SER A 112 13.88 -24.90 32.50
C SER A 112 13.14 -23.56 32.59
N GLU A 113 13.45 -22.54 31.78
CA GLU A 113 12.63 -21.31 31.76
C GLU A 113 11.72 -21.26 30.53
N GLY A 114 10.41 -21.10 30.74
CA GLY A 114 9.44 -20.81 29.68
C GLY A 114 8.77 -22.01 29.03
N THR A 115 7.70 -21.74 28.28
CA THR A 115 6.97 -22.74 27.48
C THR A 115 7.36 -22.57 26.00
N PRO A 116 8.02 -23.55 25.36
CA PRO A 116 8.25 -23.50 23.93
C PRO A 116 6.92 -23.57 23.18
N GLY A 117 6.77 -22.70 22.20
CA GLY A 117 5.57 -22.60 21.40
C GLY A 117 5.54 -21.37 20.51
N ILE A 118 4.49 -21.30 19.72
CA ILE A 118 4.12 -20.16 18.89
C ILE A 118 2.89 -19.53 19.52
N PHE A 119 3.00 -18.27 19.88
CA PHE A 119 1.98 -17.52 20.59
C PHE A 119 1.55 -16.32 19.76
N PHE A 120 0.26 -16.14 19.60
CA PHE A 120 -0.33 -14.97 18.98
C PHE A 120 -1.14 -14.24 20.05
N LYS A 121 -0.67 -13.05 20.44
CA LYS A 121 -1.36 -12.14 21.32
C LYS A 121 -2.04 -11.08 20.50
N PHE A 122 -3.32 -10.86 20.78
CA PHE A 122 -4.12 -9.88 20.08
C PHE A 122 -4.43 -8.72 21.01
N ASP A 123 -4.41 -7.52 20.48
CA ASP A 123 -4.93 -6.34 21.13
C ASP A 123 -5.77 -5.54 20.13
N LEU A 124 -6.93 -5.07 20.57
CA LEU A 124 -7.82 -4.27 19.72
C LEU A 124 -7.49 -2.81 19.95
N ASP A 125 -7.07 -2.13 18.89
CA ASP A 125 -6.81 -0.71 18.98
C ASP A 125 -8.13 0.06 19.16
N PRO A 126 -8.19 1.04 20.08
CA PRO A 126 -9.40 1.81 20.35
C PRO A 126 -9.72 2.82 19.24
N MET A 127 -8.87 2.92 18.21
CA MET A 127 -9.05 3.83 17.08
C MET A 127 -9.62 3.07 15.89
N SER A 128 -10.51 3.72 15.14
CA SER A 128 -11.02 3.20 13.88
C SER A 128 -10.55 4.05 12.71
N LEU A 129 -10.17 3.40 11.61
CA LEU A 129 -9.77 4.05 10.37
C LEU A 129 -10.94 4.05 9.40
N THR A 130 -11.19 5.18 8.75
CA THR A 130 -12.18 5.26 7.67
C THR A 130 -11.48 5.68 6.39
N ILE A 131 -11.50 4.81 5.38
CA ILE A 131 -10.88 5.04 4.09
C ILE A 131 -12.00 5.37 3.09
N HIS A 132 -11.97 6.61 2.59
CA HIS A 132 -12.85 7.04 1.52
C HIS A 132 -12.16 6.86 0.17
N GLN A 133 -12.74 6.04 -0.69
CA GLN A 133 -12.29 5.92 -2.06
C GLN A 133 -12.83 7.13 -2.85
N GLN A 134 -11.95 8.07 -3.20
CA GLN A 134 -12.33 9.20 -4.05
C GLN A 134 -12.06 8.84 -5.52
N MET A 135 -13.10 8.87 -6.35
CA MET A 135 -12.93 8.86 -7.79
C MET A 135 -12.73 10.29 -8.31
N MET A 136 -11.84 10.46 -9.29
CA MET A 136 -11.67 11.73 -10.00
C MET A 136 -13.00 12.09 -10.66
N THR A 137 -13.54 13.25 -10.32
CA THR A 137 -14.75 13.76 -10.99
C THR A 137 -14.42 14.16 -12.43
N PHE A 138 -15.41 14.07 -13.33
CA PHE A 138 -15.23 14.48 -14.73
C PHE A 138 -14.75 15.94 -14.85
N THR A 139 -15.24 16.83 -13.98
CA THR A 139 -14.80 18.23 -13.94
C THR A 139 -13.33 18.36 -13.55
N GLN A 140 -12.83 17.60 -12.57
CA GLN A 140 -11.41 17.61 -12.21
C GLN A 140 -10.54 17.13 -13.37
N LEU A 141 -10.99 16.12 -14.12
CA LEU A 141 -10.31 15.65 -15.32
C LEU A 141 -10.23 16.75 -16.40
N LEU A 142 -11.34 17.44 -16.67
CA LEU A 142 -11.35 18.55 -17.64
C LEU A 142 -10.42 19.69 -17.26
N ILE A 143 -10.39 20.06 -15.97
CA ILE A 143 -9.47 21.08 -15.45
C ILE A 143 -8.02 20.65 -15.66
N GLN A 144 -7.69 19.38 -15.39
CA GLN A 144 -6.34 18.84 -15.63
C GLN A 144 -5.98 18.83 -17.12
N CYS A 145 -6.91 18.45 -18.01
CA CYS A 145 -6.70 18.48 -19.46
C CYS A 145 -6.44 19.91 -19.97
N ALA A 146 -7.27 20.87 -19.56
CA ALA A 146 -7.08 22.27 -19.93
C ALA A 146 -5.74 22.83 -19.41
N GLY A 147 -5.36 22.47 -18.18
CA GLY A 147 -4.05 22.82 -17.61
C GLY A 147 -2.88 22.23 -18.39
N LEU A 148 -2.99 20.99 -18.85
CA LEU A 148 -1.96 20.33 -19.67
C LEU A 148 -1.79 21.04 -21.02
N ILE A 149 -2.90 21.34 -21.71
CA ILE A 149 -2.89 22.05 -22.99
C ILE A 149 -2.30 23.45 -22.82
N GLY A 150 -2.74 24.19 -21.80
CA GLY A 150 -2.21 25.53 -21.50
C GLY A 150 -0.70 25.53 -21.28
N ARG A 151 -0.17 24.55 -20.55
CA ARG A 151 1.28 24.41 -20.34
C ARG A 151 2.04 24.17 -21.64
N VAL A 152 1.53 23.33 -22.54
CA VAL A 152 2.16 23.07 -23.85
C VAL A 152 2.21 24.35 -24.70
N PHE A 153 1.12 25.12 -24.74
CA PHE A 153 1.09 26.39 -25.46
C PHE A 153 2.10 27.41 -24.90
N VAL A 154 2.19 27.52 -23.58
CA VAL A 154 3.17 28.42 -22.93
C VAL A 154 4.60 27.99 -23.24
N CYS A 155 4.92 26.69 -23.14
CA CYS A 155 6.24 26.16 -23.47
C CYS A 155 6.60 26.40 -24.94
N MET A 156 5.68 26.17 -25.87
CA MET A 156 5.89 26.43 -27.30
C MET A 156 6.19 27.91 -27.56
N ASN A 157 5.39 28.82 -27.00
CA ASN A 157 5.59 30.25 -27.16
C ASN A 157 6.95 30.71 -26.58
N TYR A 158 7.34 30.18 -25.42
CA TYR A 158 8.62 30.52 -24.80
C TYR A 158 9.81 29.95 -25.58
N ALA A 159 9.68 28.73 -26.13
CA ALA A 159 10.70 28.13 -26.99
C ALA A 159 10.92 28.95 -28.27
N ILE A 160 9.85 29.46 -28.90
CA ILE A 160 9.95 30.35 -30.08
C ILE A 160 10.62 31.67 -29.72
N GLN A 161 10.24 32.29 -28.59
CA GLN A 161 10.89 33.54 -28.14
C GLN A 161 12.37 33.37 -27.83
N ILE A 162 12.75 32.28 -27.15
CA ILE A 162 14.18 32.02 -26.89
C ILE A 162 14.89 31.72 -28.20
N GLY A 163 14.34 30.83 -29.04
CA GLY A 163 14.97 30.44 -30.31
C GLY A 163 15.24 31.63 -31.22
N THR A 164 14.27 32.54 -31.37
CA THR A 164 14.47 33.77 -32.16
C THR A 164 15.54 34.69 -31.57
N ARG A 165 15.59 34.85 -30.25
CA ARG A 165 16.65 35.63 -29.58
C ARG A 165 18.02 34.98 -29.72
N THR A 166 18.11 33.66 -29.59
CA THR A 166 19.36 32.91 -29.74
C THR A 166 19.87 33.01 -31.17
N VAL A 167 19.00 32.87 -32.18
CA VAL A 167 19.38 33.07 -33.59
C VAL A 167 19.95 34.47 -33.80
N GLN A 168 19.28 35.53 -33.33
CA GLN A 168 19.78 36.91 -33.49
C GLN A 168 21.14 37.16 -32.82
N VAL A 169 21.42 36.50 -31.69
CA VAL A 169 22.71 36.61 -31.00
C VAL A 169 23.81 35.86 -31.74
N VAL A 170 23.49 34.69 -32.32
CA VAL A 170 24.46 33.87 -33.06
C VAL A 170 24.72 34.42 -34.47
N THR A 171 23.71 34.95 -35.14
CA THR A 171 23.82 35.56 -36.48
C THR A 171 24.14 37.06 -36.41
N GLY A 172 24.91 37.49 -35.39
CA GLY A 172 25.12 38.90 -35.04
C GLY A 172 25.20 39.83 -36.26
N SER A 173 24.27 40.79 -36.31
CA SER A 173 24.32 42.02 -37.11
C SER A 173 25.02 41.93 -38.47
N GLU A 174 24.49 41.16 -39.43
CA GLU A 174 24.69 41.46 -40.86
C GLU A 174 23.64 40.73 -41.72
N ASP A 175 23.08 41.49 -42.66
CA ASP A 175 22.23 41.12 -43.81
C ASP A 175 20.71 40.96 -43.62
N GLU A 176 20.06 42.13 -43.74
CA GLU A 176 18.94 42.31 -44.66
C GLU A 176 19.19 41.55 -45.98
N VAL A 177 18.18 40.83 -46.51
CA VAL A 177 18.20 40.02 -47.74
C VAL A 177 18.54 38.53 -47.53
N ILE A 178 17.47 37.73 -47.31
CA ILE A 178 17.16 36.36 -47.80
C ILE A 178 16.36 35.63 -46.70
N VAL A 179 15.07 35.94 -46.54
CA VAL A 179 13.97 34.94 -46.46
C VAL A 179 12.67 35.68 -46.81
N ALA A 180 12.59 36.14 -48.07
CA ALA A 180 11.33 36.32 -48.76
C ALA A 180 11.03 35.04 -49.56
N ALA A 181 10.67 33.96 -48.84
CA ALA A 181 10.02 32.73 -49.32
C ALA A 181 9.96 31.78 -48.09
N SER A 182 8.90 31.72 -47.30
CA SER A 182 7.54 31.36 -47.70
C SER A 182 6.50 32.21 -46.99
N SER A 183 5.73 32.94 -47.78
CA SER A 183 4.38 33.30 -47.42
C SER A 183 3.52 32.05 -47.25
N SER A 184 3.04 31.79 -46.03
CA SER A 184 1.67 31.28 -45.85
C SER A 184 1.13 31.75 -44.51
N GLY A 185 0.37 32.84 -44.57
CA GLY A 185 -0.75 33.13 -43.68
C GLY A 185 -0.51 33.08 -42.17
N ALA A 186 -0.06 34.18 -41.58
CA ALA A 186 -0.33 34.47 -40.16
C ALA A 186 -0.48 35.96 -39.91
N LYS A 187 -1.29 36.64 -40.74
CA LYS A 187 -1.90 37.92 -40.40
C LYS A 187 -3.32 37.98 -40.99
N ALA A 188 -4.21 37.18 -40.42
CA ALA A 188 -5.64 37.47 -40.41
C ALA A 188 -5.97 37.90 -38.98
N GLY A 189 -6.35 39.17 -38.82
CA GLY A 189 -6.61 39.76 -37.53
C GLY A 189 -7.81 39.13 -36.81
N LEU A 190 -7.73 39.14 -35.48
CA LEU A 190 -8.91 39.15 -34.64
C LEU A 190 -8.64 40.03 -33.41
N GLN A 191 -8.51 41.33 -33.64
CA GLN A 191 -8.88 42.32 -32.62
C GLN A 191 -10.37 42.63 -32.82
N SER A 192 -11.25 41.89 -32.15
CA SER A 192 -12.60 42.39 -31.90
C SER A 192 -12.53 43.28 -30.65
N LYS A 193 -12.60 44.60 -30.88
CA LYS A 193 -12.99 45.59 -29.87
C LYS A 193 -14.23 45.10 -29.13
N TRP A 194 -14.09 44.70 -27.87
CA TRP A 194 -15.21 44.67 -26.95
C TRP A 194 -15.36 46.09 -26.40
N GLY A 195 -16.40 46.77 -26.86
CA GLY A 195 -16.74 48.12 -26.42
C GLY A 195 -17.12 48.13 -24.94
N SER A 196 -16.47 49.05 -24.23
CA SER A 196 -16.93 49.60 -22.95
C SER A 196 -18.31 50.24 -23.15
N GLY A 197 -19.34 49.66 -22.52
CA GLY A 197 -20.64 50.27 -22.35
C GLY A 197 -20.86 50.58 -20.87
N LYS A 198 -20.92 51.86 -20.53
CA LYS A 198 -21.26 52.39 -19.22
C LYS A 198 -22.72 52.83 -19.28
N LEU A 199 -23.59 52.16 -18.51
CA LEU A 199 -24.80 52.67 -17.88
C LEU A 199 -25.13 51.72 -16.72
#